data_AF-X1RZ95-F1
#
_entry.id   AF-X1RZ95-F1
#
_cell.length_a   1.000
_cell.length_b   1.000
_cell.length_c   1.000
_cell.angle_alpha   90.00
_cell.angle_beta   90.00
_cell.angle_gamma   90.00
#
_symmetry.space_group_name_H-M   'P 1'
#
loop_
_entity.id
_entity.type
_entity.pdbx_description
1 polymer ?
#
loop_
_entity_poly.entity_id
_entity_poly.type
_entity_poly.pdbx_seq_one_letter_code
_entity_poly.pdbx_strand_id
1 'polypeptide(L)'
;MDGVVDKLLNPTNSDCIIKQNIPEKMNSRERILSAINHRQPDRVPVDLGATPSSGISAIAYNNLKKHLGIGKEPTKVYDVVQQLAEPEWDILNHFENDVLDIGRTFTTNKEDWYDIMLQDGSKAQYPKWFRPYQDEKGVWCVPNKHGKIIAKMPPGSTFYDQTTFPYIDGYPDTFKDLPQAMDKVMWSAFPASPWDHASENTFWDDLRTNCLKLRNETDKALIIGVGCNLFEWGTFLRRMDYFLMDMVMEPVKVEALLDALMEHHLSTLEKICHAVGDIVDMVKFGDDLGMNNGLMDWAIFYITIGLKFMKNMPKKWNRIINIKTSKP
;
A
#
# COMPACT_ATOMS: atom_id res chain seq x y z
N MET A 1 74.33 -7.57 -6.71
CA MET A 1 73.15 -7.68 -5.81
C MET A 1 71.96 -7.24 -6.64
N ASP A 2 71.74 -8.05 -7.66
CA ASP A 2 70.93 -7.78 -8.84
C ASP A 2 69.71 -8.69 -8.73
N GLY A 3 68.51 -8.14 -8.90
CA GLY A 3 67.30 -8.98 -9.04
C GLY A 3 66.05 -8.59 -8.26
N VAL A 4 65.86 -7.33 -7.82
CA VAL A 4 64.60 -6.94 -7.14
C VAL A 4 63.90 -5.71 -7.74
N VAL A 5 64.50 -4.95 -8.66
CA VAL A 5 63.89 -3.67 -9.12
C VAL A 5 63.11 -3.77 -10.44
N ASP A 6 63.24 -4.84 -11.22
CA ASP A 6 62.62 -4.92 -12.57
C ASP A 6 61.23 -5.61 -12.65
N LYS A 7 60.57 -5.90 -11.53
CA LYS A 7 59.25 -6.57 -11.52
C LYS A 7 58.03 -5.66 -11.37
N LEU A 8 58.19 -4.34 -11.46
CA LEU A 8 57.09 -3.38 -11.24
C LEU A 8 56.59 -2.64 -12.49
N LEU A 9 57.04 -2.96 -13.71
CA LEU A 9 56.65 -2.22 -14.92
C LEU A 9 56.11 -3.05 -16.09
N ASN A 10 55.68 -4.30 -15.89
CA ASN A 10 54.95 -5.03 -16.93
C ASN A 10 53.99 -6.08 -16.35
N PRO A 11 52.68 -5.81 -16.28
CA PRO A 11 51.69 -6.87 -16.16
C PRO A 11 51.29 -7.32 -17.57
N THR A 12 52.12 -8.13 -18.22
CA THR A 12 51.61 -9.10 -19.20
C THR A 12 51.07 -10.27 -18.40
N ASN A 13 49.84 -10.15 -17.93
CA ASN A 13 49.06 -11.28 -17.43
C ASN A 13 47.60 -11.06 -17.85
N SER A 14 47.29 -11.58 -19.03
CA SER A 14 45.98 -11.61 -19.66
C SER A 14 44.97 -12.54 -18.95
N ASP A 15 45.26 -13.03 -17.75
CA ASP A 15 44.45 -14.03 -17.04
C ASP A 15 44.00 -13.59 -15.64
N CYS A 16 43.66 -12.31 -15.46
CA CYS A 16 42.90 -11.86 -14.30
C CYS A 16 41.70 -11.00 -14.73
N ILE A 17 40.91 -11.53 -15.67
CA ILE A 17 39.51 -11.15 -15.72
C ILE A 17 38.89 -11.89 -14.53
N ILE A 18 38.75 -11.21 -13.39
CA ILE A 18 37.63 -11.51 -12.51
C ILE A 18 36.44 -11.45 -13.46
N LYS A 19 35.90 -12.61 -13.85
CA LYS A 19 34.55 -12.68 -14.36
C LYS A 19 33.73 -12.15 -13.20
N GLN A 20 33.52 -10.84 -13.16
CA GLN A 20 32.41 -10.29 -12.43
C GLN A 20 31.25 -11.13 -12.94
N ASN A 21 30.69 -11.97 -12.07
CA ASN A 21 29.43 -12.62 -12.34
C ASN A 21 28.44 -11.48 -12.46
N ILE A 22 28.39 -10.85 -13.63
CA ILE A 22 27.33 -9.93 -14.02
C ILE A 22 26.10 -10.84 -13.93
N PRO A 23 25.20 -10.59 -12.97
CA PRO A 23 24.05 -11.46 -12.82
C PRO A 23 23.30 -11.49 -14.16
N GLU A 24 22.82 -12.66 -14.54
CA GLU A 24 22.05 -12.82 -15.77
C GLU A 24 20.90 -11.80 -15.80
N LYS A 25 20.71 -11.13 -16.94
CA LYS A 25 19.71 -10.06 -17.07
C LYS A 25 18.33 -10.61 -16.74
N MET A 26 17.70 -10.07 -15.69
CA MET A 26 16.38 -10.50 -15.21
C MET A 26 15.28 -9.62 -15.79
N ASN A 27 14.09 -10.18 -15.95
CA ASN A 27 12.89 -9.37 -16.13
C ASN A 27 12.45 -8.73 -14.80
N SER A 28 11.48 -7.83 -14.86
CA SER A 28 11.03 -7.05 -13.71
C SER A 28 10.54 -7.94 -12.54
N ARG A 29 9.76 -8.98 -12.85
CA ARG A 29 9.24 -9.95 -11.87
C ARG A 29 10.34 -10.83 -11.29
N GLU A 30 11.21 -11.37 -12.11
CA GLU A 30 12.35 -12.19 -11.67
C GLU A 30 13.25 -11.42 -10.71
N ARG A 31 13.48 -10.13 -10.98
CA ARG A 31 14.26 -9.23 -10.13
C ARG A 31 13.63 -9.07 -8.75
N ILE A 32 12.32 -8.80 -8.70
CA ILE A 32 11.57 -8.66 -7.46
C ILE A 32 11.54 -9.98 -6.68
N LEU A 33 11.20 -11.09 -7.34
CA LEU A 33 11.14 -12.40 -6.71
C LEU A 33 12.51 -12.86 -6.21
N SER A 34 13.60 -12.52 -6.91
CA SER A 34 14.97 -12.79 -6.43
C SER A 34 15.27 -12.02 -5.14
N ALA A 35 14.97 -10.72 -5.11
CA ALA A 35 15.20 -9.88 -3.93
C ALA A 35 14.40 -10.37 -2.71
N ILE A 36 13.11 -10.68 -2.88
CA ILE A 36 12.24 -11.20 -1.80
C ILE A 36 12.74 -12.55 -1.29
N ASN A 37 13.30 -13.39 -2.16
CA ASN A 37 13.91 -14.66 -1.78
C ASN A 37 15.35 -14.53 -1.25
N HIS A 38 15.80 -13.31 -0.92
CA HIS A 38 17.15 -13.01 -0.45
C HIS A 38 18.26 -13.50 -1.40
N ARG A 39 18.02 -13.43 -2.71
CA ARG A 39 19.00 -13.71 -3.76
C ARG A 39 19.40 -12.42 -4.44
N GLN A 40 20.68 -12.26 -4.77
CA GLN A 40 21.20 -11.08 -5.46
C GLN A 40 20.52 -10.92 -6.83
N PRO A 41 19.73 -9.84 -7.06
CA PRO A 41 19.21 -9.53 -8.38
C PRO A 41 20.28 -8.91 -9.30
N ASP A 42 19.95 -8.77 -10.58
CA ASP A 42 20.81 -8.10 -11.58
C ASP A 42 20.98 -6.59 -11.36
N ARG A 43 19.98 -5.94 -10.75
CA ARG A 43 20.06 -4.59 -10.20
C ARG A 43 19.09 -4.41 -9.03
N VAL A 44 19.19 -3.28 -8.34
CA VAL A 44 18.24 -2.91 -7.29
C VAL A 44 16.82 -2.84 -7.90
N PRO A 45 15.82 -3.56 -7.34
CA PRO A 45 14.44 -3.43 -7.78
C PRO A 45 13.88 -2.04 -7.45
N VAL A 46 13.04 -1.51 -8.35
CA VAL A 46 12.44 -0.17 -8.22
C VAL A 46 10.92 -0.29 -8.10
N ASP A 47 10.34 0.46 -7.17
CA ASP A 47 8.90 0.65 -7.03
C ASP A 47 8.58 2.15 -6.96
N LEU A 48 7.64 2.59 -7.78
CA LEU A 48 7.03 3.91 -7.77
C LEU A 48 5.51 3.75 -7.90
N GLY A 49 4.82 3.73 -6.77
CA GLY A 49 3.36 3.74 -6.70
C GLY A 49 2.68 2.37 -6.81
N ALA A 50 3.37 1.25 -6.58
CA ALA A 50 2.70 -0.04 -6.42
C ALA A 50 2.01 -0.19 -5.05
N THR A 51 2.24 0.73 -4.11
CA THR A 51 1.48 0.86 -2.86
C THR A 51 1.32 2.34 -2.52
N PRO A 52 0.34 2.73 -1.68
CA PRO A 52 0.28 4.11 -1.17
C PRO A 52 1.57 4.55 -0.45
N SER A 53 2.24 3.62 0.25
CA SER A 53 3.50 3.89 0.97
C SER A 53 4.71 4.13 0.05
N SER A 54 4.67 3.61 -1.18
CA SER A 54 5.66 3.86 -2.24
C SER A 54 5.17 4.85 -3.30
N GLY A 55 4.04 5.51 -3.03
CA GLY A 55 3.43 6.48 -3.92
C GLY A 55 4.11 7.84 -3.91
N ILE A 56 3.54 8.76 -4.67
CA ILE A 56 4.01 10.13 -4.79
C ILE A 56 2.82 11.09 -4.72
N SER A 57 2.92 12.14 -3.90
CA SER A 57 1.88 13.18 -3.83
C SER A 57 1.62 13.77 -5.21
N ALA A 58 0.36 14.05 -5.54
CA ALA A 58 -0.03 14.64 -6.82
C ALA A 58 0.67 15.97 -7.13
N ILE A 59 0.93 16.80 -6.11
CA ILE A 59 1.70 18.04 -6.23
C ILE A 59 3.15 17.74 -6.63
N ALA A 60 3.80 16.83 -5.88
CA ALA A 60 5.18 16.43 -6.17
C ALA A 60 5.30 15.78 -7.54
N TYR A 61 4.30 14.99 -7.92
CA TYR A 61 4.21 14.33 -9.21
C TYR A 61 4.06 15.32 -10.38
N ASN A 62 3.20 16.33 -10.25
CA ASN A 62 3.09 17.41 -11.23
C ASN A 62 4.43 18.14 -11.44
N ASN A 63 5.15 18.41 -10.35
CA ASN A 63 6.49 19.01 -10.42
C ASN A 63 7.50 18.09 -11.12
N LEU A 64 7.45 16.79 -10.84
CA LEU A 64 8.28 15.77 -11.50
C LEU A 64 8.03 15.73 -13.02
N LYS A 65 6.76 15.66 -13.44
CA LYS A 65 6.38 15.66 -14.87
C LYS A 65 6.89 16.92 -15.57
N LYS A 66 6.72 18.09 -14.94
CA LYS A 66 7.24 19.36 -15.46
C LYS A 66 8.77 19.35 -15.60
N HIS A 67 9.49 18.81 -14.62
CA HIS A 67 10.94 18.74 -14.64
C HIS A 67 11.47 17.82 -15.73
N LEU A 68 10.85 16.64 -15.89
CA LEU A 68 11.27 15.63 -16.87
C LEU A 68 10.79 15.95 -18.30
N GLY A 69 9.74 16.77 -18.46
CA GLY A 69 9.15 17.09 -19.76
C GLY A 69 8.35 15.93 -20.37
N ILE A 70 7.96 14.94 -19.57
CA ILE A 70 7.16 13.75 -19.96
C ILE A 70 5.94 13.62 -19.04
N GLY A 71 5.00 12.73 -19.38
CA GLY A 71 3.74 12.57 -18.62
C GLY A 71 2.77 13.73 -18.89
N LYS A 72 2.26 13.79 -20.12
CA LYS A 72 1.40 14.91 -20.58
C LYS A 72 -0.07 14.79 -20.16
N GLU A 73 -0.50 13.59 -19.80
CA GLU A 73 -1.86 13.36 -19.33
C GLU A 73 -2.09 14.06 -17.97
N PRO A 74 -3.34 14.44 -17.66
CA PRO A 74 -3.67 14.97 -16.34
C PRO A 74 -3.30 13.99 -15.22
N THR A 75 -2.74 14.50 -14.13
CA THR A 75 -2.47 13.68 -12.95
C THR A 75 -3.76 13.17 -12.33
N LYS A 76 -3.90 11.85 -12.25
CA LYS A 76 -4.99 11.17 -11.56
C LYS A 76 -4.64 10.97 -10.10
N VAL A 77 -5.47 11.46 -9.19
CA VAL A 77 -5.31 11.27 -7.74
C VAL A 77 -6.11 10.04 -7.32
N TYR A 78 -5.46 8.87 -7.32
CA TYR A 78 -6.11 7.58 -7.07
C TYR A 78 -6.34 7.30 -5.57
N ASP A 79 -5.40 7.74 -4.72
CA ASP A 79 -5.59 7.80 -3.28
C ASP A 79 -5.97 9.23 -2.91
N VAL A 80 -7.27 9.43 -2.72
CA VAL A 80 -7.87 10.74 -2.44
C VAL A 80 -7.60 11.21 -1.01
N VAL A 81 -7.33 10.31 -0.07
CA VAL A 81 -7.08 10.64 1.34
C VAL A 81 -5.72 11.29 1.48
N GLN A 82 -4.69 10.63 0.94
CA GLN A 82 -3.31 11.09 0.98
C GLN A 82 -2.94 12.03 -0.19
N GLN A 83 -3.84 12.19 -1.16
CA GLN A 83 -3.62 12.88 -2.42
C GLN A 83 -2.43 12.35 -3.22
N LEU A 84 -2.35 11.03 -3.40
CA LEU A 84 -1.29 10.39 -4.19
C LEU A 84 -1.70 10.26 -5.65
N ALA A 85 -0.74 10.50 -6.54
CA ALA A 85 -0.90 10.31 -7.97
C ALA A 85 -0.76 8.83 -8.35
N GLU A 86 -1.51 8.41 -9.37
CA GLU A 86 -1.24 7.18 -10.10
C GLU A 86 -0.20 7.48 -11.20
N PRO A 87 1.02 6.90 -11.14
CA PRO A 87 2.03 7.20 -12.13
C PRO A 87 1.73 6.60 -13.50
N GLU A 88 1.79 7.42 -14.56
CA GLU A 88 1.52 6.96 -15.94
C GLU A 88 2.69 6.13 -16.51
N TRP A 89 2.42 5.34 -17.55
CA TRP A 89 3.41 4.44 -18.16
C TRP A 89 4.70 5.13 -18.61
N ASP A 90 4.64 6.34 -19.17
CA ASP A 90 5.84 7.08 -19.56
C ASP A 90 6.78 7.32 -18.37
N ILE A 91 6.21 7.61 -17.19
CA ILE A 91 6.97 7.83 -15.96
C ILE A 91 7.49 6.50 -15.41
N LEU A 92 6.63 5.48 -15.34
CA LEU A 92 7.02 4.15 -14.86
C LEU A 92 8.14 3.53 -15.71
N ASN A 93 8.07 3.71 -17.02
CA ASN A 93 9.10 3.25 -17.95
C ASN A 93 10.38 4.06 -17.80
N HIS A 94 10.30 5.38 -17.59
CA HIS A 94 11.46 6.23 -17.36
C HIS A 94 12.27 5.82 -16.13
N PHE A 95 11.60 5.41 -15.05
CA PHE A 95 12.23 4.93 -13.82
C PHE A 95 12.49 3.42 -13.80
N GLU A 96 12.23 2.73 -14.91
CA GLU A 96 12.32 1.27 -15.02
C GLU A 96 11.62 0.52 -13.86
N ASN A 97 10.47 1.04 -13.44
CA ASN A 97 9.69 0.53 -12.31
C ASN A 97 9.39 -0.96 -12.47
N ASP A 98 9.58 -1.77 -11.44
CA ASP A 98 9.52 -3.24 -11.52
C ASP A 98 8.20 -3.85 -11.03
N VAL A 99 7.37 -3.07 -10.33
CA VAL A 99 6.17 -3.54 -9.62
C VAL A 99 4.93 -2.75 -10.01
N LEU A 100 3.79 -3.40 -10.19
CA LEU A 100 2.50 -2.75 -10.41
C LEU A 100 1.48 -3.19 -9.38
N ASP A 101 0.75 -2.23 -8.81
CA ASP A 101 -0.50 -2.51 -8.13
C ASP A 101 -1.54 -2.98 -9.13
N ILE A 102 -2.28 -4.05 -8.82
CA ILE A 102 -3.36 -4.53 -9.68
C ILE A 102 -4.60 -3.62 -9.57
N GLY A 103 -4.72 -2.80 -8.51
CA GLY A 103 -5.80 -1.82 -8.37
C GLY A 103 -5.91 -0.86 -9.55
N ARG A 104 -4.78 -0.56 -10.19
CA ARG A 104 -4.71 0.31 -11.37
C ARG A 104 -5.48 -0.16 -12.60
N THR A 105 -5.95 -1.41 -12.60
CA THR A 105 -6.78 -1.93 -13.69
C THR A 105 -8.24 -1.51 -13.57
N PHE A 106 -8.60 -0.81 -12.50
CA PHE A 106 -9.91 -0.21 -12.29
C PHE A 106 -9.87 1.30 -12.59
N THR A 107 -11.05 1.90 -12.77
CA THR A 107 -11.18 3.36 -13.00
C THR A 107 -10.32 3.87 -14.19
N THR A 108 -10.26 3.10 -15.28
CA THR A 108 -9.33 3.36 -16.38
C THR A 108 -9.84 4.34 -17.43
N ASN A 109 -11.16 4.57 -17.52
CA ASN A 109 -11.73 5.42 -18.57
C ASN A 109 -11.56 6.89 -18.22
N LYS A 110 -11.44 7.77 -19.22
CA LYS A 110 -11.30 9.22 -18.99
C LYS A 110 -12.51 9.79 -18.27
N GLU A 111 -13.66 9.20 -18.53
CA GLU A 111 -14.97 9.51 -18.00
C GLU A 111 -15.11 9.11 -16.54
N ASP A 112 -14.19 8.34 -15.96
CA ASP A 112 -14.22 8.03 -14.53
C ASP A 112 -13.64 9.16 -13.67
N TRP A 113 -13.09 10.20 -14.31
CA TRP A 113 -12.34 11.28 -13.69
C TRP A 113 -12.98 12.65 -13.93
N TYR A 114 -12.65 13.62 -13.08
CA TYR A 114 -13.02 15.02 -13.29
C TYR A 114 -11.92 15.97 -12.81
N ASP A 115 -11.80 17.11 -13.50
CA ASP A 115 -10.76 18.09 -13.23
C ASP A 115 -10.93 18.80 -11.88
N ILE A 116 -9.81 18.96 -11.18
CA ILE A 116 -9.68 19.72 -9.94
C ILE A 116 -8.42 20.57 -9.94
N MET A 117 -8.39 21.54 -9.03
CA MET A 117 -7.21 22.33 -8.71
C MET A 117 -6.66 21.86 -7.35
N LEU A 118 -5.40 21.46 -7.33
CA LEU A 118 -4.68 21.14 -6.10
C LEU A 118 -4.37 22.43 -5.32
N GLN A 119 -3.91 22.27 -4.08
CA GLN A 119 -3.63 23.39 -3.17
C GLN A 119 -2.51 24.32 -3.66
N ASP A 120 -1.60 23.82 -4.49
CA ASP A 120 -0.54 24.62 -5.14
C ASP A 120 -1.01 25.32 -6.43
N GLY A 121 -2.30 25.17 -6.80
CA GLY A 121 -2.85 25.69 -8.04
C GLY A 121 -2.49 24.87 -9.29
N SER A 122 -1.87 23.69 -9.14
CA SER A 122 -1.68 22.78 -10.26
C SER A 122 -2.97 21.98 -10.56
N LYS A 123 -3.13 21.54 -11.81
CA LYS A 123 -4.28 20.75 -12.24
C LYS A 123 -4.08 19.28 -11.90
N ALA A 124 -5.15 18.62 -11.50
CA ALA A 124 -5.20 17.16 -11.35
C ALA A 124 -6.63 16.68 -11.61
N GLN A 125 -6.89 15.40 -11.37
CA GLN A 125 -8.21 14.81 -11.46
C GLN A 125 -8.52 13.92 -10.27
N TYR A 126 -9.76 14.00 -9.77
CA TYR A 126 -10.30 13.06 -8.79
C TYR A 126 -11.20 12.03 -9.48
N PRO A 127 -11.35 10.83 -8.89
CA PRO A 127 -12.34 9.87 -9.35
C PRO A 127 -13.76 10.41 -9.11
N LYS A 128 -14.69 10.15 -10.03
CA LYS A 128 -16.03 10.77 -10.02
C LYS A 128 -16.84 10.50 -8.76
N TRP A 129 -16.59 9.39 -8.07
CA TRP A 129 -17.27 9.02 -6.83
C TRP A 129 -16.83 9.90 -5.65
N PHE A 130 -15.65 10.51 -5.69
CA PHE A 130 -15.13 11.35 -4.63
C PHE A 130 -15.51 12.83 -4.85
N ARG A 131 -16.41 13.36 -4.02
CA ARG A 131 -16.99 14.71 -4.16
C ARG A 131 -16.88 15.52 -2.87
N PRO A 132 -15.68 16.01 -2.52
CA PRO A 132 -15.52 16.94 -1.40
C PRO A 132 -16.13 18.30 -1.77
N TYR A 133 -16.52 19.08 -0.76
CA TYR A 133 -16.95 20.47 -0.92
C TYR A 133 -16.25 21.37 0.08
N GLN A 134 -16.12 22.66 -0.23
CA GLN A 134 -15.57 23.63 0.71
C GLN A 134 -16.68 24.26 1.56
N ASP A 135 -16.44 24.40 2.85
CA ASP A 135 -17.28 25.22 3.72
C ASP A 135 -16.95 26.71 3.59
N GLU A 136 -17.68 27.56 4.32
CA GLU A 136 -17.50 29.03 4.32
C GLU A 136 -16.09 29.48 4.77
N LYS A 137 -15.33 28.60 5.43
CA LYS A 137 -13.97 28.87 5.91
C LYS A 137 -12.91 28.32 4.96
N GLY A 138 -13.31 27.78 3.81
CA GLY A 138 -12.41 27.18 2.82
C GLY A 138 -11.90 25.79 3.21
N VAL A 139 -12.46 25.16 4.25
CA VAL A 139 -12.11 23.80 4.66
C VAL A 139 -12.81 22.81 3.73
N TRP A 140 -12.05 21.93 3.10
CA TRP A 140 -12.62 20.83 2.33
C TRP A 140 -13.21 19.80 3.28
N CYS A 141 -14.47 19.43 3.06
CA CYS A 141 -15.24 18.51 3.86
C CYS A 141 -15.69 17.33 2.99
N VAL A 142 -15.55 16.11 3.53
CA VAL A 142 -15.99 14.89 2.86
C VAL A 142 -17.07 14.20 3.70
N PRO A 143 -18.32 14.18 3.24
CA PRO A 143 -19.38 13.40 3.87
C PRO A 143 -19.27 11.92 3.52
N ASN A 144 -19.69 11.05 4.43
CA ASN A 144 -19.96 9.65 4.10
C ASN A 144 -21.28 9.50 3.32
N LYS A 145 -21.64 8.26 2.96
CA LYS A 145 -22.90 7.93 2.27
C LYS A 145 -24.19 8.38 3.00
N HIS A 146 -24.10 8.72 4.29
CA HIS A 146 -25.21 9.19 5.11
C HIS A 146 -25.18 10.71 5.36
N GLY A 147 -24.28 11.45 4.69
CA GLY A 147 -24.18 12.91 4.81
C GLY A 147 -23.38 13.40 6.02
N LYS A 148 -22.87 12.52 6.89
CA LYS A 148 -22.03 12.91 8.03
C LYS A 148 -20.61 13.20 7.55
N ILE A 149 -20.06 14.36 7.91
CA ILE A 149 -18.66 14.70 7.61
C ILE A 149 -17.74 13.79 8.43
N ILE A 150 -16.95 12.97 7.73
CA ILE A 150 -16.00 12.02 8.34
C ILE A 150 -14.54 12.34 8.04
N ALA A 151 -14.28 13.26 7.11
CA ALA A 151 -12.95 13.74 6.79
C ALA A 151 -12.92 15.24 6.47
N LYS A 152 -11.82 15.90 6.79
CA LYS A 152 -11.59 17.31 6.49
C LYS A 152 -10.16 17.58 6.05
N MET A 153 -9.97 18.53 5.15
CA MET A 153 -8.67 19.06 4.77
C MET A 153 -8.69 20.59 4.95
N PRO A 154 -8.05 21.12 6.01
CA PRO A 154 -7.93 22.55 6.23
C PRO A 154 -7.20 23.27 5.07
N PRO A 155 -7.41 24.59 4.91
CA PRO A 155 -6.64 25.39 3.95
C PRO A 155 -5.13 25.21 4.17
N GLY A 156 -4.39 24.96 3.08
CA GLY A 156 -2.95 24.72 3.12
C GLY A 156 -2.51 23.31 3.50
N SER A 157 -3.42 22.44 3.94
CA SER A 157 -3.13 21.00 4.09
C SER A 157 -3.17 20.29 2.74
N THR A 158 -2.37 19.23 2.59
CA THR A 158 -2.26 18.42 1.36
C THR A 158 -2.81 17.00 1.53
N PHE A 159 -3.58 16.74 2.59
CA PHE A 159 -4.23 15.47 2.85
C PHE A 159 -5.49 15.67 3.71
N TYR A 160 -6.37 14.68 3.73
CA TYR A 160 -7.56 14.68 4.55
C TYR A 160 -7.30 14.01 5.90
N ASP A 161 -7.73 14.67 6.97
CA ASP A 161 -7.74 14.13 8.33
C ASP A 161 -9.11 13.54 8.66
N GLN A 162 -9.10 12.41 9.37
CA GLN A 162 -10.32 11.80 9.90
C GLN A 162 -10.93 12.66 11.01
N THR A 163 -12.25 12.84 10.98
CA THR A 163 -12.99 13.60 12.00
C THR A 163 -13.99 12.77 12.81
N THR A 164 -14.15 11.49 12.48
CA THR A 164 -15.08 10.58 13.15
C THR A 164 -14.36 9.34 13.67
N PHE A 165 -14.52 9.05 14.96
CA PHE A 165 -13.96 7.86 15.63
C PHE A 165 -15.13 7.11 16.28
N PRO A 166 -15.62 6.02 15.68
CA PRO A 166 -16.83 5.31 16.11
C PRO A 166 -16.90 4.92 17.59
N TYR A 167 -15.77 4.64 18.21
CA TYR A 167 -15.66 4.18 19.59
C TYR A 167 -15.05 5.26 20.50
N ILE A 168 -15.17 6.55 20.15
CA ILE A 168 -14.61 7.65 20.95
C ILE A 168 -15.15 7.72 22.40
N ASP A 169 -16.36 7.22 22.63
CA ASP A 169 -16.99 7.20 23.96
C ASP A 169 -16.91 5.82 24.65
N GLY A 170 -16.23 4.85 24.04
CA GLY A 170 -16.03 3.50 24.56
C GLY A 170 -16.31 2.40 23.54
N TYR A 171 -15.95 1.18 23.90
CA TYR A 171 -16.21 -0.02 23.09
C TYR A 171 -17.65 -0.52 23.28
N PRO A 172 -18.27 -1.12 22.24
CA PRO A 172 -19.56 -1.80 22.40
C PRO A 172 -19.43 -3.09 23.22
N ASP A 173 -20.55 -3.61 23.74
CA ASP A 173 -20.57 -4.90 24.45
C ASP A 173 -20.16 -6.08 23.54
N THR A 174 -20.42 -5.96 22.23
CA THR A 174 -20.01 -6.94 21.21
C THR A 174 -19.62 -6.24 19.91
N PHE A 175 -18.72 -6.84 19.13
CA PHE A 175 -18.25 -6.31 17.85
C PHE A 175 -19.06 -6.79 16.63
N LYS A 176 -20.31 -7.22 16.81
CA LYS A 176 -21.17 -7.68 15.69
C LYS A 176 -21.39 -6.59 14.63
N ASP A 177 -21.48 -5.34 15.06
CA ASP A 177 -21.67 -4.18 14.20
C ASP A 177 -20.35 -3.50 13.79
N LEU A 178 -19.22 -4.22 13.92
CA LEU A 178 -17.91 -3.71 13.53
C LEU A 178 -17.86 -3.22 12.07
N PRO A 179 -18.43 -3.92 11.07
CA PRO A 179 -18.46 -3.41 9.69
C PRO A 179 -19.14 -2.02 9.57
N GLN A 180 -20.24 -1.79 10.30
CA GLN A 180 -20.96 -0.51 10.31
C GLN A 180 -20.18 0.59 11.04
N ALA A 181 -19.32 0.23 12.00
CA ALA A 181 -18.37 1.16 12.61
C ALA A 181 -17.24 1.51 11.63
N MET A 182 -16.67 0.50 10.96
CA MET A 182 -15.63 0.65 9.94
C MET A 182 -16.08 1.55 8.78
N ASP A 183 -17.33 1.46 8.32
CA ASP A 183 -17.93 2.34 7.31
C ASP A 183 -17.89 3.85 7.64
N LYS A 184 -17.65 4.21 8.90
CA LYS A 184 -17.54 5.61 9.37
C LYS A 184 -16.09 6.10 9.45
N VAL A 185 -15.12 5.21 9.23
CA VAL A 185 -13.69 5.51 9.18
C VAL A 185 -13.31 5.92 7.77
N MET A 186 -12.56 7.02 7.64
CA MET A 186 -12.22 7.65 6.36
C MET A 186 -11.52 6.67 5.40
N TRP A 187 -10.56 5.90 5.89
CA TRP A 187 -9.78 4.93 5.11
C TRP A 187 -10.62 3.80 4.51
N SER A 188 -11.76 3.49 5.13
CA SER A 188 -12.71 2.49 4.63
C SER A 188 -13.78 3.09 3.74
N ALA A 189 -14.16 4.34 4.00
CA ALA A 189 -15.19 5.03 3.25
C ALA A 189 -14.68 5.57 1.90
N PHE A 190 -13.38 5.88 1.81
CA PHE A 190 -12.74 6.40 0.59
C PHE A 190 -11.49 5.58 0.24
N PRO A 191 -11.63 4.27 0.01
CA PRO A 191 -10.48 3.44 -0.27
C PRO A 191 -9.98 3.68 -1.70
N ALA A 192 -8.70 3.40 -1.94
CA ALA A 192 -8.14 3.40 -3.29
C ALA A 192 -8.57 2.14 -4.06
N SER A 193 -8.50 2.20 -5.40
CA SER A 193 -8.71 1.02 -6.24
C SER A 193 -7.76 -0.12 -5.88
N PRO A 194 -8.23 -1.38 -5.95
CA PRO A 194 -9.50 -1.81 -6.51
C PRO A 194 -10.68 -1.73 -5.51
N TRP A 195 -10.44 -1.34 -4.26
CA TRP A 195 -11.40 -1.51 -3.16
C TRP A 195 -12.60 -0.57 -3.21
N ASP A 196 -12.52 0.54 -3.94
CA ASP A 196 -13.67 1.41 -4.22
C ASP A 196 -14.75 0.71 -5.07
N HIS A 197 -14.39 -0.37 -5.76
CA HIS A 197 -15.30 -1.24 -6.52
C HIS A 197 -15.79 -2.47 -5.72
N ALA A 198 -15.36 -2.67 -4.47
CA ALA A 198 -15.59 -3.91 -3.73
C ALA A 198 -17.07 -4.26 -3.47
N SER A 199 -17.98 -3.29 -3.59
CA SER A 199 -19.43 -3.51 -3.47
C SER A 199 -20.13 -3.96 -4.77
N GLU A 200 -19.42 -3.98 -5.90
CA GLU A 200 -19.98 -4.37 -7.19
C GLU A 200 -20.17 -5.89 -7.27
N ASN A 201 -21.27 -6.35 -7.88
CA ASN A 201 -21.61 -7.78 -7.95
C ASN A 201 -20.57 -8.60 -8.72
N THR A 202 -19.89 -7.99 -9.69
CA THR A 202 -18.89 -8.64 -10.55
C THR A 202 -17.46 -8.43 -10.04
N PHE A 203 -17.27 -7.73 -8.92
CA PHE A 203 -15.97 -7.26 -8.44
C PHE A 203 -14.88 -8.35 -8.45
N TRP A 204 -15.16 -9.53 -7.90
CA TRP A 204 -14.17 -10.61 -7.80
C TRP A 204 -13.82 -11.23 -9.17
N ASP A 205 -14.80 -11.33 -10.07
CA ASP A 205 -14.60 -11.83 -11.43
C ASP A 205 -13.82 -10.81 -12.27
N ASP A 206 -14.14 -9.53 -12.13
CA ASP A 206 -13.45 -8.42 -12.79
C ASP A 206 -12.02 -8.29 -12.27
N LEU A 207 -11.80 -8.37 -10.96
CA LEU A 207 -10.48 -8.36 -10.34
C LEU A 207 -9.60 -9.48 -10.91
N ARG A 208 -10.12 -10.71 -11.00
CA ARG A 208 -9.40 -11.84 -11.58
C ARG A 208 -9.11 -11.63 -13.07
N THR A 209 -10.12 -11.23 -13.83
CA THR A 209 -10.02 -11.04 -15.29
C THR A 209 -9.00 -9.95 -15.63
N ASN A 210 -9.08 -8.81 -14.95
CA ASN A 210 -8.17 -7.69 -15.13
C ASN A 210 -6.75 -8.05 -14.69
N CYS A 211 -6.58 -8.75 -13.58
CA CYS A 211 -5.27 -9.22 -13.11
C CYS A 211 -4.62 -10.20 -14.10
N LEU A 212 -5.38 -11.13 -14.68
CA LEU A 212 -4.90 -12.06 -15.73
C LEU A 212 -4.50 -11.30 -16.99
N LYS A 213 -5.31 -10.33 -17.42
CA LYS A 213 -4.99 -9.48 -18.57
C LYS A 213 -3.69 -8.72 -18.34
N LEU A 214 -3.56 -8.03 -17.20
CA LEU A 214 -2.36 -7.29 -16.85
C LEU A 214 -1.13 -8.23 -16.82
N ARG A 215 -1.27 -9.40 -16.18
CA ARG A 215 -0.21 -10.42 -16.12
C ARG A 215 0.26 -10.89 -17.50
N ASN A 216 -0.63 -10.96 -18.49
CA ASN A 216 -0.28 -11.37 -19.86
C ASN A 216 0.35 -10.24 -20.68
N GLU A 217 0.08 -8.98 -20.32
CA GLU A 217 0.57 -7.80 -21.03
C GLU A 217 1.91 -7.28 -20.49
N THR A 218 2.38 -7.78 -19.34
CA THR A 218 3.61 -7.26 -18.71
C THR A 218 4.44 -8.30 -17.94
N ASP A 219 5.75 -8.04 -17.88
CA ASP A 219 6.72 -8.79 -17.09
C ASP A 219 6.86 -8.28 -15.65
N LYS A 220 6.16 -7.21 -15.28
CA LYS A 220 6.19 -6.60 -13.93
C LYS A 220 5.77 -7.58 -12.84
N ALA A 221 6.30 -7.40 -11.65
CA ALA A 221 5.75 -8.03 -10.47
C ALA A 221 4.38 -7.40 -10.16
N LEU A 222 3.39 -8.21 -9.78
CA LEU A 222 2.06 -7.73 -9.43
C LEU A 222 1.85 -7.81 -7.92
N ILE A 223 1.31 -6.74 -7.36
CA ILE A 223 0.98 -6.64 -5.93
C ILE A 223 -0.48 -6.27 -5.76
N ILE A 224 -1.07 -6.74 -4.65
CA ILE A 224 -2.34 -6.24 -4.14
C ILE A 224 -2.15 -5.82 -2.69
N GLY A 225 -2.50 -4.58 -2.37
CA GLY A 225 -2.59 -4.11 -0.99
C GLY A 225 -3.90 -4.57 -0.37
N VAL A 226 -3.85 -5.32 0.73
CA VAL A 226 -5.05 -5.93 1.37
C VAL A 226 -5.34 -5.36 2.76
N GLY A 227 -4.53 -4.40 3.20
CA GLY A 227 -4.64 -3.83 4.55
C GLY A 227 -4.33 -4.89 5.61
N CYS A 228 -5.36 -5.38 6.31
CA CYS A 228 -5.24 -6.28 7.46
C CYS A 228 -4.52 -5.66 8.67
N ASN A 229 -4.61 -4.34 8.79
CA ASN A 229 -4.05 -3.56 9.88
C ASN A 229 -4.83 -3.84 11.16
N LEU A 230 -4.14 -3.94 12.29
CA LEU A 230 -4.77 -4.23 13.57
C LEU A 230 -4.60 -3.06 14.52
N PHE A 231 -3.37 -2.55 14.64
CA PHE A 231 -3.11 -1.36 15.42
C PHE A 231 -3.80 -0.13 14.81
N GLU A 232 -3.55 0.14 13.53
CA GLU A 232 -4.10 1.32 12.85
C GLU A 232 -5.63 1.34 12.96
N TRP A 233 -6.29 0.21 12.72
CA TRP A 233 -7.74 0.10 12.86
C TRP A 233 -8.23 0.39 14.29
N GLY A 234 -7.49 -0.04 15.32
CA GLY A 234 -7.73 0.36 16.69
C GLY A 234 -7.69 1.89 16.86
N THR A 235 -6.68 2.55 16.29
CA THR A 235 -6.53 4.02 16.34
C THR A 235 -7.61 4.75 15.51
N PHE A 236 -8.06 4.15 14.41
CA PHE A 236 -9.11 4.74 13.55
C PHE A 236 -10.49 4.64 14.20
N LEU A 237 -10.74 3.57 14.97
CA LEU A 237 -12.00 3.36 15.64
C LEU A 237 -12.08 4.13 16.97
N ARG A 238 -10.99 4.12 17.75
CA ARG A 238 -10.97 4.62 19.13
C ARG A 238 -10.30 6.00 19.29
N ARG A 239 -9.60 6.48 18.27
CA ARG A 239 -8.64 7.60 18.30
C ARG A 239 -7.33 7.17 18.98
N MET A 240 -6.21 7.64 18.43
CA MET A 240 -4.86 7.22 18.83
C MET A 240 -4.60 7.32 20.33
N ASP A 241 -4.87 8.48 20.94
CA ASP A 241 -4.63 8.73 22.36
C ASP A 241 -5.41 7.77 23.27
N TYR A 242 -6.71 7.59 23.01
CA TYR A 242 -7.53 6.63 23.75
C TYR A 242 -7.08 5.19 23.51
N PHE A 243 -6.82 4.81 22.27
CA PHE A 243 -6.41 3.43 21.95
C PHE A 243 -5.09 3.07 22.65
N LEU A 244 -4.12 3.98 22.62
CA LEU A 244 -2.84 3.82 23.33
C LEU A 244 -3.02 3.65 24.84
N MET A 245 -3.92 4.43 25.46
CA MET A 245 -4.24 4.27 26.88
C MET A 245 -4.96 2.95 27.17
N ASP A 246 -5.95 2.58 26.33
CA ASP A 246 -6.77 1.38 26.51
C ASP A 246 -5.95 0.09 26.38
N MET A 247 -4.86 0.09 25.60
CA MET A 247 -3.92 -1.04 25.57
C MET A 247 -3.33 -1.39 26.94
N VAL A 248 -3.18 -0.41 27.83
CA VAL A 248 -2.67 -0.61 29.19
C VAL A 248 -3.81 -0.75 30.19
N MET A 249 -4.83 0.10 30.07
CA MET A 249 -5.91 0.22 31.06
C MET A 249 -7.04 -0.81 30.86
N GLU A 250 -7.29 -1.23 29.63
CA GLU A 250 -8.43 -2.05 29.21
C GLU A 250 -8.01 -3.18 28.24
N PRO A 251 -6.92 -3.94 28.54
CA PRO A 251 -6.32 -4.87 27.57
C PRO A 251 -7.29 -5.94 27.07
N VAL A 252 -8.23 -6.40 27.90
CA VAL A 252 -9.24 -7.39 27.52
C VAL A 252 -10.20 -6.85 26.45
N LYS A 253 -10.58 -5.56 26.51
CA LYS A 253 -11.44 -4.93 25.51
C LYS A 253 -10.68 -4.70 24.20
N VAL A 254 -9.42 -4.30 24.29
CA VAL A 254 -8.54 -4.18 23.13
C VAL A 254 -8.37 -5.54 22.44
N GLU A 255 -8.06 -6.60 23.20
CA GLU A 255 -7.96 -7.96 22.64
C GLU A 255 -9.23 -8.40 21.93
N ALA A 256 -10.40 -8.14 22.51
CA ALA A 256 -11.68 -8.46 21.89
C ALA A 256 -11.92 -7.68 20.57
N LEU A 257 -11.51 -6.41 20.49
CA LEU A 257 -11.55 -5.64 19.24
C LEU A 257 -10.60 -6.23 18.19
N LEU A 258 -9.37 -6.55 18.59
CA LEU A 258 -8.35 -7.09 17.69
C LEU A 258 -8.72 -8.47 17.17
N ASP A 259 -9.32 -9.33 18.00
CA ASP A 259 -9.83 -10.63 17.57
C ASP A 259 -10.97 -10.46 16.55
N ALA A 260 -11.89 -9.51 16.76
CA ALA A 260 -12.97 -9.21 15.80
C ALA A 260 -12.45 -8.63 14.47
N LEU A 261 -11.46 -7.73 14.51
CA LEU A 261 -10.78 -7.23 13.31
C LEU A 261 -10.06 -8.35 12.56
N MET A 262 -9.37 -9.25 13.28
CA MET A 262 -8.70 -10.40 12.69
C MET A 262 -9.68 -11.32 11.96
N GLU A 263 -10.82 -11.66 12.56
CA GLU A 263 -11.85 -12.47 11.91
C GLU A 263 -12.35 -11.82 10.61
N HIS A 264 -12.61 -10.51 10.63
CA HIS A 264 -13.01 -9.75 9.46
C HIS A 264 -11.93 -9.78 8.36
N HIS A 265 -10.68 -9.49 8.72
CA HIS A 265 -9.55 -9.45 7.80
C HIS A 265 -9.26 -10.82 7.17
N LEU A 266 -9.33 -11.91 7.95
CA LEU A 266 -9.14 -13.27 7.44
C LEU A 266 -10.22 -13.67 6.44
N SER A 267 -11.48 -13.26 6.67
CA SER A 267 -12.57 -13.51 5.72
C SER A 267 -12.33 -12.80 4.38
N THR A 268 -11.85 -11.56 4.42
CA THR A 268 -11.51 -10.79 3.22
C THR A 268 -10.29 -11.38 2.51
N LEU A 269 -9.24 -11.74 3.25
CA LEU A 269 -8.05 -12.38 2.71
C LEU A 269 -8.37 -13.71 2.02
N GLU A 270 -9.31 -14.51 2.55
CA GLU A 270 -9.74 -15.76 1.91
C GLU A 270 -10.29 -15.52 0.49
N LYS A 271 -11.13 -14.50 0.32
CA LYS A 271 -11.69 -14.14 -0.99
C LYS A 271 -10.62 -13.68 -1.96
N ILE A 272 -9.67 -12.86 -1.49
CA ILE A 272 -8.56 -12.34 -2.31
C ILE A 272 -7.68 -13.48 -2.82
N CYS A 273 -7.28 -14.37 -1.92
CA CYS A 273 -6.48 -15.52 -2.28
C CYS A 273 -7.19 -16.45 -3.26
N HIS A 274 -8.51 -16.65 -3.13
CA HIS A 274 -9.28 -17.40 -4.12
C HIS A 274 -9.37 -16.68 -5.48
N ALA A 275 -9.49 -15.36 -5.48
CA ALA A 275 -9.66 -14.57 -6.70
C ALA A 275 -8.34 -14.40 -7.49
N VAL A 276 -7.24 -14.08 -6.81
CA VAL A 276 -5.97 -13.68 -7.46
C VAL A 276 -4.70 -14.25 -6.82
N GLY A 277 -4.81 -15.08 -5.78
CA GLY A 277 -3.64 -15.60 -5.07
C GLY A 277 -2.71 -16.49 -5.90
N ASP A 278 -3.19 -17.04 -7.01
CA ASP A 278 -2.41 -17.78 -8.01
C ASP A 278 -1.79 -16.88 -9.11
N ILE A 279 -2.11 -15.59 -9.12
CA ILE A 279 -1.72 -14.65 -10.18
C ILE A 279 -0.76 -13.58 -9.66
N VAL A 280 -1.02 -12.98 -8.49
CA VAL A 280 -0.18 -11.93 -7.91
C VAL A 280 1.13 -12.50 -7.36
N ASP A 281 2.20 -11.71 -7.39
CA ASP A 281 3.49 -12.10 -6.80
C ASP A 281 3.57 -11.74 -5.31
N MET A 282 2.83 -10.72 -4.90
CA MET A 282 2.89 -10.16 -3.55
C MET A 282 1.51 -9.75 -3.02
N VAL A 283 1.32 -9.92 -1.72
CA VAL A 283 0.18 -9.43 -0.95
C VAL A 283 0.73 -8.51 0.13
N LYS A 284 0.36 -7.23 0.11
CA LYS A 284 0.85 -6.23 1.08
C LYS A 284 -0.12 -6.08 2.23
N PHE A 285 0.39 -6.34 3.43
CA PHE A 285 -0.26 -6.02 4.70
C PHE A 285 0.16 -4.61 5.13
N GLY A 286 -0.70 -3.90 5.86
CA GLY A 286 -0.36 -2.63 6.50
C GLY A 286 -0.52 -2.74 8.01
N ASP A 287 0.39 -2.14 8.76
CA ASP A 287 0.18 -1.70 10.15
C ASP A 287 1.31 -0.69 10.46
N ASP A 288 1.07 0.57 10.07
CA ASP A 288 2.04 1.65 10.19
C ASP A 288 2.25 2.06 11.66
N LEU A 289 3.39 2.73 11.94
CA LEU A 289 3.81 3.32 13.23
C LEU A 289 4.60 2.46 14.20
N GLY A 290 5.03 1.26 13.81
CA GLY A 290 5.95 0.54 14.66
C GLY A 290 7.37 1.15 14.65
N MET A 291 7.95 1.39 15.83
CA MET A 291 9.32 1.93 15.99
C MET A 291 10.29 0.96 16.65
N ASN A 292 11.48 0.72 16.08
CA ASN A 292 12.48 -0.15 16.73
C ASN A 292 13.06 0.40 18.06
N ASN A 293 12.97 1.71 18.30
CA ASN A 293 13.43 2.39 19.50
C ASN A 293 12.52 3.61 19.74
N GLY A 294 11.55 3.53 20.65
CA GLY A 294 10.63 4.64 20.92
C GLY A 294 9.47 4.28 21.85
N LEU A 295 8.54 5.21 22.08
CA LEU A 295 7.33 4.94 22.87
C LEU A 295 6.37 3.95 22.19
N MET A 296 6.60 3.65 20.90
CA MET A 296 5.92 2.62 20.11
C MET A 296 6.83 1.38 19.89
N ASP A 297 7.73 1.07 20.84
CA ASP A 297 8.66 -0.07 20.77
C ASP A 297 7.96 -1.44 20.92
N TRP A 298 8.40 -2.39 20.11
CA TRP A 298 7.71 -3.56 19.55
C TRP A 298 7.70 -4.82 20.44
N ALA A 299 8.49 -4.87 21.50
CA ALA A 299 8.72 -6.11 22.25
C ALA A 299 7.45 -6.69 22.89
N ILE A 300 6.41 -5.87 23.13
CA ILE A 300 5.12 -6.28 23.68
C ILE A 300 4.07 -6.52 22.56
N PHE A 301 4.29 -5.95 21.38
CA PHE A 301 3.29 -5.81 20.32
C PHE A 301 3.17 -7.03 19.40
N TYR A 302 4.32 -7.55 18.91
CA TYR A 302 4.34 -8.59 17.86
C TYR A 302 4.19 -10.03 18.36
N ILE A 303 4.61 -10.30 19.60
CA ILE A 303 4.58 -11.66 20.15
C ILE A 303 3.14 -12.11 20.40
N THR A 304 2.19 -11.20 20.64
CA THR A 304 0.81 -11.59 20.93
C THR A 304 -0.06 -11.56 19.68
N ILE A 305 0.02 -10.49 18.87
CA ILE A 305 -0.85 -10.29 17.70
C ILE A 305 -0.31 -11.03 16.46
N GLY A 306 0.97 -10.82 16.11
CA GLY A 306 1.60 -11.49 14.97
C GLY A 306 1.67 -13.01 15.13
N LEU A 307 1.94 -13.51 16.35
CA LEU A 307 1.86 -14.95 16.61
C LEU A 307 0.43 -15.48 16.62
N LYS A 308 -0.60 -14.75 17.10
CA LYS A 308 -2.00 -15.17 16.96
C LYS A 308 -2.40 -15.26 15.49
N PHE A 309 -2.08 -14.24 14.69
CA PHE A 309 -2.35 -14.19 13.26
C PHE A 309 -1.68 -15.34 12.50
N MET A 310 -0.38 -15.56 12.72
CA MET A 310 0.37 -16.66 12.08
C MET A 310 0.02 -18.05 12.64
N LYS A 311 -0.34 -18.19 13.92
CA LYS A 311 -0.74 -19.50 14.51
C LYS A 311 -2.15 -19.91 14.11
N ASN A 312 -3.06 -18.95 13.99
CA ASN A 312 -4.46 -19.21 13.63
C ASN A 312 -4.71 -19.22 12.13
N MET A 313 -3.73 -18.81 11.31
CA MET A 313 -3.77 -19.04 9.86
C MET A 313 -3.90 -20.54 9.59
N PRO A 314 -5.02 -21.00 8.99
CA PRO A 314 -5.20 -22.44 8.76
C PRO A 314 -4.08 -22.99 7.86
N LYS A 315 -3.61 -24.23 8.10
CA LYS A 315 -2.50 -24.84 7.35
C LYS A 315 -2.69 -24.89 5.81
N LYS A 316 -3.94 -24.77 5.31
CA LYS A 316 -4.24 -24.63 3.88
C LYS A 316 -3.71 -23.32 3.27
N TRP A 317 -3.54 -22.27 4.07
CA TRP A 317 -3.13 -20.92 3.66
C TRP A 317 -1.62 -20.73 3.51
N ASN A 318 -0.82 -21.44 4.31
CA ASN A 318 0.65 -21.52 4.13
C ASN A 318 1.07 -22.09 2.78
N ARG A 319 0.15 -22.72 2.05
CA ARG A 319 0.36 -23.25 0.70
C ARG A 319 0.03 -22.24 -0.41
N ILE A 320 -0.83 -21.26 -0.11
CA ILE A 320 -1.28 -20.23 -1.06
C ILE A 320 -0.40 -18.98 -0.93
N ILE A 321 -0.10 -18.57 0.30
CA ILE A 321 0.88 -17.54 0.58
C ILE A 321 2.17 -18.31 0.87
N ASN A 322 3.13 -18.28 -0.05
CA ASN A 322 4.42 -18.98 0.06
C ASN A 322 5.31 -18.29 1.12
N ILE A 323 4.79 -18.07 2.33
CA ILE A 323 5.53 -17.52 3.47
C ILE A 323 6.49 -18.61 3.93
N LYS A 324 7.67 -18.64 3.32
CA LYS A 324 8.85 -19.25 3.93
C LYS A 324 9.18 -18.40 5.16
N THR A 325 8.60 -18.76 6.29
CA THR A 325 9.11 -18.32 7.58
C THR A 325 10.55 -18.84 7.67
N SER A 326 11.53 -17.96 7.51
CA SER A 326 12.85 -18.22 8.05
C SER A 326 12.64 -18.37 9.55
N LYS A 327 12.86 -19.57 10.07
CA LYS A 327 12.94 -19.74 11.53
C LYS A 327 14.10 -18.86 12.02
N PRO A 328 13.94 -18.21 13.19
CA PRO A 328 14.99 -17.39 13.79
C PRO A 328 16.27 -18.18 14.03
#